data_AF-A0A6N8BC16-F1
#
_entry.id   AF-A0A6N8BC16-F1
#
_cell.length_a   1.000
_cell.length_b   1.000
_cell.length_c   1.000
_cell.angle_alpha   90.00
_cell.angle_beta   90.00
_cell.angle_gamma   90.00
#
_symmetry.space_group_name_H-M   'P 1'
#
loop_
_entity.id
_entity.type
_entity.pdbx_description
1 polymer ?
#
loop_
_entity_poly.entity_id
_entity_poly.type
_entity_poly.pdbx_seq_one_letter_code
_entity_poly.pdbx_strand_id
1 'polypeptide(L)'
;MELVSIKHLRENSYVQWRKEKLQMLANLLAAVMVLIFGVLIKFFKFYNLIAGYNTLPEDQKENVDIEKLANLVGNGLLVMAGVLLLGALLTWLGYSAAFLGSWIVFVIIVIYIVVKAQRFSNG
;
A
#
# COMPACT_ATOMS: atom_id res chain seq x y z
N MET A 1 40.86 -24.11 -3.71
CA MET A 1 40.35 -23.00 -2.88
C MET A 1 39.41 -22.07 -3.68
N GLU A 2 39.76 -21.72 -4.93
CA GLU A 2 38.92 -20.86 -5.80
C GLU A 2 37.53 -21.42 -6.17
N LEU A 3 37.42 -22.72 -6.47
CA LEU A 3 36.13 -23.33 -6.85
C LEU A 3 35.07 -23.22 -5.72
N VAL A 4 35.50 -23.27 -4.46
CA VAL A 4 34.62 -23.11 -3.29
C VAL A 4 34.14 -21.67 -3.17
N SER A 5 35.01 -20.69 -3.42
CA SER A 5 34.67 -19.25 -3.40
C SER A 5 33.66 -18.88 -4.50
N ILE A 6 33.88 -19.35 -5.73
CA ILE A 6 32.97 -19.08 -6.87
C ILE A 6 31.58 -19.67 -6.63
N LYS A 7 31.52 -20.91 -6.09
CA LYS A 7 30.24 -21.54 -5.75
C LYS A 7 29.48 -20.74 -4.69
N HIS A 8 30.20 -20.25 -3.67
CA HIS A 8 29.61 -19.45 -2.60
C HIS A 8 29.09 -18.08 -3.08
N LEU A 9 29.86 -17.36 -3.90
CA LEU A 9 29.42 -16.09 -4.50
C LEU A 9 28.17 -16.27 -5.38
N ARG A 10 28.15 -17.35 -6.16
CA ARG A 10 27.02 -17.68 -7.02
C ARG A 10 25.77 -17.99 -6.20
N GLU A 11 25.89 -18.84 -5.18
CA GLU A 11 24.79 -19.16 -4.26
C GLU A 11 24.20 -17.91 -3.61
N ASN A 12 25.06 -17.03 -3.08
CA ASN A 12 24.63 -15.80 -2.43
C ASN A 12 23.90 -14.85 -3.40
N SER A 13 24.42 -14.72 -4.64
CA SER A 13 23.77 -13.92 -5.68
C SER A 13 22.39 -14.48 -6.09
N TYR A 14 22.24 -15.81 -6.17
CA TYR A 14 20.96 -16.45 -6.48
C TYR A 14 19.93 -16.25 -5.37
N VAL A 15 20.35 -16.38 -4.11
CA VAL A 15 19.47 -16.15 -2.96
C VAL A 15 19.00 -14.70 -2.94
N GLN A 16 19.91 -13.75 -3.15
CA GLN A 16 19.58 -12.32 -3.20
C GLN A 16 18.60 -12.00 -4.35
N TRP A 17 18.87 -12.49 -5.56
CA TRP A 17 18.01 -12.26 -6.71
C TRP A 17 16.60 -12.84 -6.53
N ARG A 18 16.47 -14.03 -5.92
CA ARG A 18 15.15 -14.59 -5.59
C ARG A 18 14.40 -13.72 -4.59
N LYS A 19 15.10 -13.22 -3.57
CA LYS A 19 14.51 -12.32 -2.57
C LYS A 19 13.99 -11.03 -3.21
N GLU A 20 14.77 -10.39 -4.07
CA GLU A 20 14.36 -9.15 -4.75
C GLU A 20 13.15 -9.37 -5.67
N LYS A 21 13.11 -10.50 -6.39
CA LYS A 21 11.93 -10.87 -7.18
C LYS A 21 10.69 -11.08 -6.33
N LEU A 22 10.81 -11.76 -5.20
CA LEU A 22 9.69 -11.96 -4.27
C LEU A 22 9.19 -10.63 -3.69
N GLN A 23 10.11 -9.74 -3.31
CA GLN A 23 9.79 -8.40 -2.82
C GLN A 23 9.07 -7.55 -3.87
N MET A 24 9.57 -7.56 -5.12
CA MET A 24 8.92 -6.88 -6.23
C MET A 24 7.51 -7.42 -6.49
N LEU A 25 7.36 -8.76 -6.54
CA LEU A 25 6.04 -9.38 -6.73
C LEU A 25 5.07 -9.03 -5.60
N ALA A 26 5.53 -9.05 -4.36
CA ALA A 26 4.73 -8.67 -3.20
C ALA A 26 4.23 -7.21 -3.31
N ASN A 27 5.11 -6.28 -3.67
CA ASN A 27 4.74 -4.88 -3.87
C ASN A 27 3.75 -4.70 -5.01
N LEU A 28 3.92 -5.41 -6.13
CA LEU A 28 2.98 -5.35 -7.26
C LEU A 28 1.59 -5.85 -6.88
N LEU A 29 1.51 -7.00 -6.19
CA LEU A 29 0.23 -7.55 -5.74
C LEU A 29 -0.48 -6.62 -4.75
N ALA A 30 0.27 -6.08 -3.79
CA ALA A 30 -0.26 -5.11 -2.83
C ALA A 30 -0.71 -3.82 -3.54
N ALA A 31 0.08 -3.29 -4.47
CA ALA A 31 -0.24 -2.09 -5.23
C ALA A 31 -1.53 -2.26 -6.04
N VAL A 32 -1.70 -3.37 -6.75
CA VAL A 32 -2.91 -3.65 -7.53
C VAL A 32 -4.13 -3.75 -6.63
N MET A 33 -4.03 -4.47 -5.51
CA MET A 33 -5.13 -4.60 -4.54
C MET A 33 -5.56 -3.23 -3.97
N VAL A 34 -4.59 -2.44 -3.53
CA VAL A 34 -4.83 -1.10 -2.96
C VAL A 34 -5.38 -0.14 -4.02
N LEU A 35 -4.87 -0.22 -5.26
CA LEU A 35 -5.36 0.57 -6.39
C LEU A 35 -6.83 0.28 -6.66
N ILE A 36 -7.21 -1.00 -6.72
CA ILE A 36 -8.60 -1.41 -6.95
C ILE A 36 -9.51 -0.81 -5.86
N PHE A 37 -9.17 -0.94 -4.58
CA PHE A 37 -9.97 -0.36 -3.51
C PHE A 37 -10.04 1.16 -3.58
N GLY A 38 -8.92 1.84 -3.86
CA GLY A 38 -8.90 3.29 -4.03
C GLY A 38 -9.82 3.76 -5.16
N VAL A 39 -9.79 3.07 -6.31
CA VAL A 39 -10.64 3.35 -7.46
C VAL A 39 -12.12 3.10 -7.14
N LEU A 40 -12.45 1.95 -6.53
CA LEU A 40 -13.82 1.59 -6.18
C LEU A 40 -14.44 2.59 -5.18
N ILE A 41 -13.69 2.99 -4.16
CA ILE A 41 -14.16 3.96 -3.16
C ILE A 41 -14.34 5.34 -3.79
N LYS A 42 -13.33 5.83 -4.52
CA LYS A 42 -13.32 7.21 -5.02
C LYS A 42 -14.28 7.44 -6.17
N PHE A 43 -14.29 6.55 -7.16
CA PHE A 43 -15.00 6.78 -8.42
C PHE A 43 -16.30 6.00 -8.53
N PHE A 44 -16.36 4.79 -7.96
CA PHE A 44 -17.56 3.94 -7.99
C PHE A 44 -18.43 4.06 -6.74
N LYS A 45 -18.03 4.88 -5.76
CA LYS A 45 -18.79 5.15 -4.52
C LYS A 45 -19.06 3.91 -3.67
N PHE A 46 -18.15 2.93 -3.67
CA PHE A 46 -18.26 1.73 -2.84
C PHE A 46 -17.88 2.02 -1.39
N TYR A 47 -18.69 2.85 -0.71
CA TYR A 47 -18.40 3.41 0.62
C TYR A 47 -18.33 2.36 1.74
N ASN A 48 -19.06 1.24 1.59
CA ASN A 48 -19.00 0.11 2.52
C ASN A 48 -17.62 -0.59 2.56
N LEU A 49 -16.69 -0.24 1.67
CA LEU A 49 -15.30 -0.68 1.75
C LEU A 49 -14.46 0.13 2.75
N ILE A 50 -14.98 1.28 3.22
CA ILE A 50 -14.31 2.11 4.22
C ILE A 50 -14.56 1.49 5.60
N ALA A 51 -13.50 0.96 6.19
CA ALA A 51 -13.54 0.44 7.56
C ALA A 51 -13.97 1.53 8.55
N GLY A 52 -14.76 1.15 9.56
CA GLY A 52 -15.41 2.07 10.47
C GLY A 52 -16.76 2.58 9.97
N TYR A 53 -16.87 2.98 8.69
CA TYR A 53 -18.15 3.36 8.09
C TYR A 53 -19.07 2.15 7.84
N ASN A 54 -18.50 1.04 7.33
CA ASN A 54 -19.27 -0.20 7.07
C ASN A 54 -19.93 -0.81 8.32
N THR A 55 -19.33 -0.57 9.49
CA THR A 55 -19.79 -1.09 10.78
C THR A 55 -20.57 -0.06 11.59
N LEU A 56 -20.70 1.17 11.07
CA LEU A 56 -21.41 2.24 11.74
C LEU A 56 -22.92 1.94 11.71
N PRO A 57 -23.67 2.14 12.80
CA PRO A 57 -25.13 2.09 12.78
C PRO A 57 -25.72 3.09 11.76
N GLU A 58 -26.86 2.76 11.16
CA GLU A 58 -27.46 3.57 10.08
C GLU A 58 -27.79 5.02 10.53
N ASP A 59 -28.27 5.20 11.76
CA ASP A 59 -28.54 6.50 12.37
C ASP A 59 -27.27 7.37 12.52
N GLN A 60 -26.11 6.74 12.69
CA GLN A 60 -24.83 7.43 12.78
C GLN A 60 -24.21 7.71 11.40
N LYS A 61 -24.50 6.89 10.39
CA LYS A 61 -24.03 7.11 9.01
C LYS A 61 -24.54 8.41 8.41
N GLU A 62 -25.74 8.85 8.78
CA GLU A 62 -26.34 10.11 8.32
C GLU A 62 -25.53 11.35 8.74
N ASN A 63 -24.78 11.24 9.84
CA ASN A 63 -23.96 12.34 10.37
C ASN A 63 -22.53 12.37 9.77
N VAL A 64 -22.16 11.39 8.93
CA VAL A 64 -20.84 11.32 8.32
C VAL A 64 -20.82 12.07 6.99
N ASP A 65 -19.85 12.96 6.80
CA ASP A 65 -19.56 13.52 5.47
C ASP A 65 -18.88 12.46 4.59
N ILE A 66 -19.70 11.57 4.03
CA ILE A 66 -19.22 10.37 3.33
C ILE A 66 -18.45 10.71 2.06
N GLU A 67 -18.80 11.81 1.38
CA GLU A 67 -18.10 12.22 0.16
C GLU A 67 -16.69 12.73 0.46
N LYS A 68 -16.51 13.54 1.51
CA LYS A 68 -15.15 13.97 1.92
C LYS A 68 -14.35 12.81 2.48
N LEU A 69 -14.97 11.92 3.25
CA LEU A 69 -14.32 10.71 3.77
C LEU A 69 -13.86 9.79 2.64
N ALA A 70 -14.73 9.47 1.69
CA ALA A 70 -14.41 8.64 0.53
C ALA A 70 -13.32 9.26 -0.34
N ASN A 71 -13.35 10.59 -0.52
CA ASN A 71 -12.27 11.28 -1.23
C ASN A 71 -10.93 11.21 -0.48
N LEU A 72 -10.91 11.37 0.84
CA LEU A 72 -9.69 11.22 1.64
C LEU A 72 -9.12 9.80 1.53
N VAL A 73 -9.95 8.79 1.81
CA VAL A 73 -9.55 7.38 1.82
C VAL A 73 -9.16 6.93 0.42
N GLY A 74 -9.99 7.22 -0.58
CA GLY A 74 -9.75 6.87 -1.97
C GLY A 74 -8.46 7.49 -2.52
N ASN A 75 -8.26 8.80 -2.34
CA ASN A 75 -7.00 9.45 -2.74
C ASN A 75 -5.78 8.86 -2.02
N GLY A 76 -5.91 8.64 -0.71
CA GLY A 76 -4.85 8.04 0.09
C GLY A 76 -4.45 6.64 -0.42
N LEU A 77 -5.43 5.80 -0.76
CA LEU A 77 -5.19 4.48 -1.37
C LEU A 77 -4.50 4.60 -2.74
N LEU A 78 -4.94 5.53 -3.60
CA LEU A 78 -4.29 5.76 -4.90
C LEU A 78 -2.82 6.19 -4.73
N VAL A 79 -2.53 7.07 -3.77
CA VAL A 79 -1.15 7.48 -3.46
C VAL A 79 -0.33 6.30 -2.94
N MET A 80 -0.88 5.50 -2.03
CA MET A 80 -0.21 4.30 -1.51
C MET A 80 0.09 3.28 -2.61
N ALA A 81 -0.84 3.06 -3.54
CA ALA A 81 -0.60 2.21 -4.71
C ALA A 81 0.58 2.75 -5.54
N GLY A 82 0.63 4.05 -5.80
CA GLY A 82 1.75 4.69 -6.49
C GLY A 82 3.09 4.51 -5.77
N VAL A 83 3.12 4.65 -4.45
CA VAL A 83 4.31 4.42 -3.61
C VAL A 83 4.81 2.98 -3.71
N LEU A 84 3.90 2.00 -3.66
CA LEU A 84 4.25 0.59 -3.76
C LEU A 84 4.76 0.22 -5.17
N LEU A 85 4.15 0.77 -6.23
CA LEU A 85 4.63 0.63 -7.61
C LEU A 85 6.03 1.22 -7.79
N LEU A 86 6.28 2.41 -7.23
CA LEU A 86 7.61 3.02 -7.26
C LEU A 86 8.62 2.17 -6.48
N GLY A 87 8.25 1.64 -5.32
CA GLY A 87 9.06 0.70 -4.56
C GLY A 87 9.43 -0.56 -5.34
N ALA A 88 8.46 -1.15 -6.05
CA ALA A 88 8.70 -2.30 -6.93
C ALA A 88 9.67 -1.96 -8.07
N LEU A 89 9.48 -0.82 -8.74
CA LEU A 89 10.34 -0.35 -9.82
C LEU A 89 11.78 -0.13 -9.34
N LEU A 90 11.97 0.56 -8.21
CA LEU A 90 13.30 0.81 -7.65
C LEU A 90 13.98 -0.48 -7.16
N THR A 91 13.22 -1.41 -6.58
CA THR A 91 13.75 -2.73 -6.20
C THR A 91 14.23 -3.50 -7.43
N TRP A 92 13.47 -3.44 -8.53
CA TRP A 92 13.85 -4.06 -9.80
C TRP A 92 15.12 -3.43 -10.41
N LEU A 93 15.35 -2.14 -10.21
CA LEU A 93 16.58 -1.43 -10.60
C LEU A 93 17.79 -1.71 -9.68
N GLY A 94 17.64 -2.58 -8.68
CA GLY A 94 18.71 -2.98 -7.76
C GLY A 94 18.78 -2.18 -6.46
N TYR A 95 17.84 -1.26 -6.21
CA TYR A 95 17.77 -0.53 -4.95
C TYR A 95 16.96 -1.32 -3.91
N SER A 96 17.55 -2.37 -3.33
CA SER A 96 16.82 -3.31 -2.44
C SER A 96 16.22 -2.65 -1.18
N ALA A 97 16.75 -1.50 -0.75
CA ALA A 97 16.18 -0.71 0.35
C ALA A 97 14.83 -0.06 0.02
N ALA A 98 14.52 0.12 -1.27
CA ALA A 98 13.28 0.74 -1.72
C ALA A 98 12.04 -0.08 -1.32
N PHE A 99 12.17 -1.41 -1.22
CA PHE A 99 11.11 -2.26 -0.68
C PHE A 99 10.70 -1.79 0.72
N LEU A 100 11.64 -1.77 1.68
CA LEU A 100 11.35 -1.35 3.05
C LEU A 100 10.90 0.11 3.12
N GLY A 101 11.54 1.00 2.36
CA GLY A 101 11.16 2.42 2.29
C GLY A 101 9.70 2.63 1.85
N SER A 102 9.25 1.90 0.83
CA SER A 102 7.86 1.99 0.35
C SER A 102 6.83 1.58 1.41
N TRP A 103 7.13 0.55 2.22
CA TRP A 103 6.26 0.13 3.32
C TRP A 103 6.25 1.10 4.50
N ILE A 104 7.38 1.75 4.81
CA ILE A 104 7.42 2.81 5.83
C ILE A 104 6.52 3.98 5.41
N VAL A 105 6.65 4.45 4.17
CA VAL A 105 5.82 5.53 3.63
C VAL A 105 4.35 5.12 3.58
N PHE A 106 4.05 3.88 3.20
CA PHE A 106 2.70 3.32 3.23
C PHE A 106 2.06 3.45 4.63
N VAL A 107 2.76 3.02 5.69
CA VAL A 107 2.27 3.12 7.07
C VAL A 107 2.04 4.57 7.49
N ILE A 108 2.93 5.49 7.13
CA ILE A 108 2.75 6.93 7.40
C ILE A 108 1.46 7.46 6.75
N ILE A 109 1.19 7.06 5.50
CA ILE A 109 -0.04 7.46 4.80
C ILE A 109 -1.28 6.86 5.47
N VAL A 110 -1.24 5.59 5.91
CA VAL A 110 -2.33 4.98 6.68
C VAL A 110 -2.62 5.78 7.94
N ILE A 111 -1.60 6.10 8.74
CA ILE A 111 -1.76 6.89 9.97
C ILE A 111 -2.38 8.26 9.64
N TYR A 112 -1.89 8.94 8.60
CA TYR A 112 -2.44 10.21 8.15
C TYR A 112 -3.93 10.11 7.80
N ILE A 113 -4.33 9.11 7.02
CA ILE A 113 -5.73 8.88 6.63
C ILE A 113 -6.58 8.65 7.88
N VAL A 114 -6.16 7.76 8.79
CA VAL A 114 -6.91 7.43 10.00
C VAL A 114 -7.13 8.66 10.87
N VAL A 115 -6.08 9.46 11.13
CA VAL A 115 -6.18 10.68 11.93
C VAL A 115 -7.08 11.71 11.25
N LYS A 116 -6.95 11.89 9.93
CA LYS A 116 -7.74 12.90 9.21
C LYS A 116 -9.20 12.47 9.00
N ALA A 117 -9.47 11.17 8.90
CA ALA A 117 -10.82 10.61 8.75
C ALA A 117 -11.73 10.90 9.95
N GLN A 118 -11.17 10.97 11.17
CA GLN A 118 -11.92 11.30 12.39
C GLN A 118 -12.64 12.66 12.31
N ARG A 119 -12.15 13.59 11.48
CA ARG A 119 -12.79 14.90 11.28
C ARG A 119 -14.12 14.83 10.51
N PHE A 120 -14.42 13.69 9.90
CA PHE A 120 -15.64 13.49 9.11
C PHE A 120 -16.67 12.60 9.81
N SER A 121 -16.29 11.94 10.91
CA SER A 121 -17.20 11.13 11.75
C SER A 121 -17.67 11.84 13.01
N ASN A 122 -16.95 12.87 13.44
CA ASN A 122 -17.25 13.59 14.67
C ASN A 122 -18.11 14.82 14.32
N GLY A 123 -19.43 14.67 14.45
CA GLY A 123 -20.32 15.79 14.75
C GLY A 123 -20.10 16.28 16.18
#